data_AF-A0AAE7J8U8-F1
#
_entry.id   AF-A0AAE7J8U8-F1
#
_cell.length_a   1.000
_cell.length_b   1.000
_cell.length_c   1.000
_cell.angle_alpha   90.00
_cell.angle_beta   90.00
_cell.angle_gamma   90.00
#
_symmetry.space_group_name_H-M   'P 1'
#
loop_
_entity.id
_entity.type
_entity.pdbx_description
1 polymer ?
#
loop_
_entity_poly.entity_id
_entity_poly.type
_entity_poly.pdbx_seq_one_letter_code
_entity_poly.pdbx_strand_id
1 'polypeptide(L)'
;MVVLLLYAYCVGLPSSRRIEKACWEDAAFRVLTGNQQPDHSRISDFRRRHLDALAGLFVQVLRLCQKAGLVSLGHVALDGTKV
;
A
#
# COMPACT_ATOMS: atom_id res chain seq x y z
N MET A 1 -3.52 -2.11 -9.93
CA MET A 1 -3.65 -1.13 -8.82
C MET A 1 -3.47 -1.77 -7.44
N VAL A 2 -4.06 -2.94 -7.15
CA VAL A 2 -3.90 -3.59 -5.83
C VAL A 2 -2.43 -3.86 -5.48
N VAL A 3 -1.68 -4.53 -6.37
CA VAL A 3 -0.25 -4.83 -6.15
C VAL A 3 0.59 -3.55 -5.99
N LEU A 4 0.28 -2.51 -6.78
CA LEU A 4 0.91 -1.20 -6.65
C LEU A 4 0.73 -0.61 -5.25
N LEU A 5 -0.50 -0.60 -4.72
CA LEU A 5 -0.79 -0.08 -3.38
C LEU A 5 -0.14 -0.92 -2.28
N LEU A 6 -0.18 -2.25 -2.42
CA LEU A 6 0.43 -3.17 -1.46
C LEU A 6 1.94 -2.92 -1.38
N TYR A 7 2.63 -2.90 -2.52
CA TYR A 7 4.07 -2.66 -2.57
C TYR A 7 4.42 -1.27 -2.05
N ALA A 8 3.69 -0.23 -2.48
CA ALA A 8 3.90 1.13 -2.01
C ALA A 8 3.83 1.23 -0.48
N TYR A 9 2.91 0.50 0.15
CA TYR A 9 2.77 0.51 1.61
C TYR A 9 3.88 -0.31 2.29
N CYS A 10 4.30 -1.43 1.69
CA CYS A 10 5.46 -2.20 2.18
C CYS A 10 6.74 -1.35 2.21
N VAL A 11 6.92 -0.42 1.25
CA VAL A 11 8.08 0.48 1.22
C VAL A 11 7.84 1.85 1.88
N GLY A 12 6.73 2.00 2.62
CA GLY A 12 6.45 3.22 3.41
C GLY A 12 6.06 4.45 2.58
N LEU A 13 5.41 4.26 1.43
CA LEU A 13 5.07 5.31 0.47
C LEU A 13 3.54 5.43 0.25
N PRO A 14 2.79 6.00 1.21
CA PRO A 14 1.32 6.04 1.15
C PRO A 14 0.73 7.15 0.26
N SER A 15 1.50 8.23 0.02
CA SER A 15 1.03 9.39 -0.74
C SER A 15 0.80 9.05 -2.21
N SER A 16 -0.40 9.29 -2.72
CA SER A 16 -0.74 8.95 -4.12
C SER A 16 0.06 9.76 -5.15
N ARG A 17 0.46 10.99 -4.81
CA ARG A 17 1.39 11.79 -5.62
C ARG A 17 2.79 11.20 -5.66
N ARG A 18 3.26 10.68 -4.52
CA ARG A 18 4.55 9.98 -4.46
C ARG A 18 4.49 8.66 -5.23
N ILE A 19 3.36 7.93 -5.15
CA ILE A 19 3.17 6.68 -5.91
C ILE A 19 3.18 6.97 -7.41
N GLU A 20 2.46 8.01 -7.86
CA GLU A 20 2.50 8.46 -9.26
C GLU A 20 3.94 8.75 -9.70
N LYS A 21 4.69 9.56 -8.93
CA LYS A 21 6.10 9.86 -9.21
C LYS A 21 6.96 8.58 -9.29
N ALA A 22 6.76 7.64 -8.37
CA ALA A 22 7.47 6.37 -8.39
C ALA A 22 7.14 5.52 -9.63
N CYS A 23 5.92 5.60 -10.18
CA CYS A 23 5.57 4.93 -11.45
C CYS A 23 6.35 5.49 -12.66
N TRP A 24 6.92 6.69 -12.55
CA TRP A 24 7.82 7.27 -13.55
C TRP A 24 9.28 6.91 -13.30
N GLU A 25 9.73 6.97 -12.06
CA GLU A 25 11.16 7.00 -11.72
C GLU A 25 11.71 5.66 -11.21
N ASP A 26 10.88 4.84 -10.57
CA ASP A 26 11.32 3.63 -9.88
C ASP A 26 11.05 2.37 -10.72
N ALA A 27 12.09 1.55 -10.91
CA ALA A 27 12.01 0.34 -11.72
C ALA A 27 11.01 -0.70 -11.18
N ALA A 28 10.93 -0.88 -9.86
CA ALA A 28 9.99 -1.82 -9.26
C ALA A 28 8.55 -1.35 -9.50
N PHE A 29 8.25 -0.07 -9.30
CA PHE A 29 6.93 0.48 -9.56
C PHE A 29 6.54 0.36 -11.05
N ARG A 30 7.50 0.61 -11.96
CA ARG A 30 7.28 0.43 -13.40
C ARG A 30 7.01 -1.02 -13.77
N VAL A 31 7.74 -1.98 -13.20
CA VAL A 31 7.47 -3.42 -13.43
C VAL A 31 6.07 -3.80 -12.91
N LEU A 32 5.73 -3.40 -11.68
CA LEU A 32 4.44 -3.74 -11.05
C LEU A 32 3.22 -3.14 -11.76
N THR A 33 3.42 -2.02 -12.46
CA THR A 33 2.36 -1.34 -13.22
C THR A 33 2.31 -1.76 -14.68
N GLY A 34 3.20 -2.65 -15.16
CA GLY A 34 3.34 -2.93 -16.59
C GLY A 34 3.75 -1.68 -17.37
N ASN A 35 4.58 -0.84 -16.76
CA ASN A 35 5.06 0.45 -17.25
C ASN A 35 3.94 1.47 -17.54
N GLN A 36 2.81 1.38 -16.84
CA GLN A 36 1.76 2.40 -16.84
C GLN A 36 1.98 3.43 -15.73
N GLN A 37 1.62 4.69 -15.98
CA GLN A 37 1.76 5.78 -15.03
C GLN A 37 0.37 6.32 -14.61
N PRO A 38 -0.35 5.62 -13.73
CA PRO A 38 -1.61 6.13 -13.22
C PRO A 38 -1.38 7.42 -12.44
N ASP A 39 -2.19 8.43 -12.71
CA ASP A 39 -2.14 9.68 -11.95
C ASP A 39 -2.60 9.49 -10.49
N HIS A 40 -2.17 10.40 -9.62
CA HIS A 40 -2.53 10.40 -8.21
C HIS A 40 -4.04 10.35 -7.97
N SER A 41 -4.84 10.97 -8.85
CA SER A 41 -6.29 10.97 -8.78
C SER A 41 -6.86 9.56 -8.97
N ARG A 42 -6.46 8.84 -10.02
CA ARG A 42 -6.89 7.44 -10.23
C ARG A 42 -6.45 6.53 -9.09
N ILE A 43 -5.24 6.71 -8.57
CA ILE A 43 -4.74 5.94 -7.41
C ILE A 43 -5.61 6.21 -6.18
N SER A 44 -5.89 7.48 -5.90
CA SER A 44 -6.72 7.89 -4.76
C SER A 44 -8.16 7.38 -4.89
N ASP A 45 -8.75 7.50 -6.06
CA ASP A 45 -10.10 7.03 -6.33
C ASP A 45 -10.22 5.52 -6.26
N PHE A 46 -9.24 4.78 -6.78
CA PHE A 46 -9.19 3.32 -6.62
C PHE A 46 -9.16 2.94 -5.14
N ARG A 47 -8.28 3.58 -4.35
CA ARG A 47 -8.19 3.32 -2.91
C ARG A 47 -9.51 3.65 -2.19
N ARG A 48 -10.12 4.80 -2.49
CA ARG A 48 -11.39 5.23 -1.89
C ARG A 48 -12.52 4.27 -2.21
N ARG A 49 -12.66 3.85 -3.47
CA ARG A 49 -13.72 2.94 -3.92
C ARG A 49 -13.60 1.52 -3.37
N HIS A 50 -12.39 1.09 -3.03
CA HIS A 50 -12.11 -0.28 -2.60
C HIS A 50 -11.57 -0.36 -1.17
N LEU A 51 -11.80 0.66 -0.35
CA LEU A 51 -11.18 0.79 0.98
C LEU A 51 -11.44 -0.42 1.87
N ASP A 52 -12.69 -0.87 1.97
CA ASP A 52 -13.07 -2.00 2.82
C ASP A 52 -12.45 -3.32 2.35
N ALA A 53 -12.43 -3.55 1.04
CA ALA A 53 -11.81 -4.73 0.45
C ALA A 53 -10.28 -4.73 0.64
N LEU A 54 -9.63 -3.56 0.49
CA LEU A 54 -8.21 -3.41 0.74
C LEU A 54 -7.90 -3.65 2.22
N ALA A 55 -8.68 -3.12 3.15
CA ALA A 55 -8.50 -3.35 4.59
C ALA A 55 -8.55 -4.85 4.91
N GLY A 56 -9.55 -5.58 4.36
CA GLY A 56 -9.65 -7.04 4.50
C GLY A 56 -8.42 -7.77 3.94
N LEU A 57 -7.95 -7.36 2.75
CA LEU A 57 -6.75 -7.93 2.13
C LEU A 57 -5.49 -7.71 2.99
N PHE A 58 -5.29 -6.49 3.51
CA PHE A 58 -4.13 -6.18 4.37
C PHE A 58 -4.11 -7.05 5.63
N VAL A 59 -5.28 -7.28 6.25
CA VAL A 59 -5.38 -8.20 7.40
C VAL A 59 -4.98 -9.63 7.01
N GLN A 60 -5.40 -10.11 5.84
CA GLN A 60 -5.00 -11.43 5.35
C GLN A 60 -3.49 -11.53 5.12
N VAL A 61 -2.88 -10.50 4.53
CA VAL A 61 -1.42 -10.42 4.33
C VAL A 61 -0.69 -10.49 5.67
N LEU A 62 -1.11 -9.69 6.66
CA LEU A 62 -0.50 -9.71 8.00
C LEU A 62 -0.62 -11.08 8.67
N ARG A 63 -1.79 -11.75 8.56
CA ARG A 63 -1.97 -13.12 9.07
C ARG A 63 -1.04 -14.12 8.38
N LEU A 64 -0.78 -13.96 7.09
CA LEU A 64 0.17 -14.81 6.37
C LEU A 64 1.60 -14.56 6.85
N CYS A 65 2.00 -13.30 6.99
CA CYS A 65 3.31 -12.95 7.53
C CYS A 65 3.50 -13.47 8.98
N GLN A 66 2.46 -13.42 9.81
CA GLN A 66 2.46 -14.02 11.15
C GLN A 66 2.67 -15.54 11.08
N LYS A 67 1.91 -16.25 10.23
CA LYS A 67 2.07 -17.70 10.04
C LYS A 67 3.46 -18.07 9.51
N ALA A 68 4.08 -17.21 8.71
CA ALA A 68 5.44 -17.37 8.20
C ALA A 68 6.53 -17.00 9.22
N GLY A 69 6.18 -16.56 10.44
CA GLY A 69 7.15 -16.14 11.45
C GLY A 69 7.83 -14.80 11.16
N LEU A 70 7.30 -14.01 10.21
CA LEU A 70 7.87 -12.73 9.76
C LEU A 70 7.37 -11.53 10.58
N VAL A 71 6.39 -11.73 11.45
CA VAL A 71 5.79 -10.67 12.27
C VAL A 71 5.94 -11.04 13.74
N SER A 72 6.66 -10.22 14.50
CA SER A 72 6.53 -10.16 15.95
C SER A 72 5.60 -8.98 16.30
N LEU A 73 4.69 -9.17 17.26
CA LEU A 73 3.98 -8.05 17.84
C LEU A 73 4.98 -7.29 18.72
N GLY A 74 5.58 -6.22 18.19
CA GLY A 74 6.20 -5.20 19.03
C GLY A 74 5.14 -4.49 19.87
N HIS A 75 5.55 -3.81 20.94
CA HIS A 75 4.63 -3.02 21.77
C HIS A 75 4.00 -1.91 20.92
N VAL A 76 2.72 -2.05 20.56
CA VAL A 76 1.98 -1.06 19.76
C VAL A 76 1.31 -0.08 20.72
N ALA A 77 1.95 1.07 20.94
CA ALA A 77 1.30 2.22 21.55
C ALA A 77 0.46 2.94 20.48
N LEU A 78 -0.86 2.76 20.51
CA LEU A 78 -1.81 3.52 19.71
C LEU A 78 -2.02 4.89 20.37
N ASP A 79 -1.12 5.84 20.13
CA ASP A 79 -1.38 7.25 20.47
C ASP A 79 -2.13 7.92 19.32
N GLY A 80 -3.45 7.70 19.31
CA GLY A 80 -4.37 8.34 18.37
C GLY A 80 -4.93 9.62 18.96
N THR A 81 -4.29 10.76 18.70
CA THR A 81 -4.97 12.06 18.85
C THR A 81 -6.02 12.16 17.74
N LYS A 82 -7.31 12.09 18.09
CA LYS A 82 -8.38 12.53 17.17
C LYS A 82 -8.27 14.05 17.01
N VAL A 83 -8.10 14.50 15.78
CA VAL A 83 -8.38 15.90 15.36
C VAL A 83 -9.50 15.85 14.34
#